data_AF-A0A960HVH5-F1
#
_entry.id   AF-A0A960HVH5-F1
#
_cell.length_a   1.000
_cell.length_b   1.000
_cell.length_c   1.000
_cell.angle_alpha   90.00
_cell.angle_beta   90.00
_cell.angle_gamma   90.00
#
_symmetry.space_group_name_H-M   'P 1'
#
loop_
_entity.id
_entity.type
_entity.pdbx_description
1 polymer ?
#
loop_
_entity_poly.entity_id
_entity_poly.type
_entity_poly.pdbx_seq_one_letter_code
_entity_poly.pdbx_strand_id
1 'polypeptide(L)' 'MPTDEGDALWAAALEASAAVPGRPYLEIGSYCGKSSIWLGAAARANDVVLFALDHHRGSEENQAG' A
#
# COMPACT_ATOMS: atom_id res chain seq x y z
N MET A 1 5.66 8.54 4.76
CA MET A 1 6.49 7.43 4.26
C MET A 1 7.93 7.90 4.04
N PRO A 2 8.80 7.70 5.03
CA PRO A 2 10.26 7.61 4.86
C PRO A 2 10.64 6.60 3.77
N THR A 3 11.80 6.77 3.13
CA THR A 3 12.18 5.94 1.98
C THR A 3 12.54 4.52 2.40
N ASP A 4 13.25 4.35 3.51
CA ASP A 4 13.61 3.06 4.09
C ASP A 4 12.38 2.24 4.51
N GLU A 5 11.37 2.90 5.10
CA GLU A 5 10.09 2.26 5.38
C GLU A 5 9.33 1.86 4.09
N GLY A 6 9.41 2.68 3.03
CA GLY A 6 8.85 2.33 1.73
C GLY A 6 9.50 1.11 1.10
N ASP A 7 10.84 1.05 1.13
CA ASP A 7 11.60 -0.09 0.60
C ASP A 7 11.32 -1.37 1.38
N ALA A 8 11.22 -1.26 2.71
CA ALA A 8 10.79 -2.36 3.57
C ALA A 8 9.35 -2.82 3.25
N LEU A 9 8.43 -1.88 3.00
CA LEU A 9 7.06 -2.19 2.61
C LEU A 9 6.98 -2.94 1.27
N TRP A 10 7.77 -2.53 0.28
CA TRP A 10 7.86 -3.23 -1.00
C TRP A 10 8.41 -4.64 -0.85
N ALA A 11 9.49 -4.81 -0.08
CA ALA A 11 10.07 -6.13 0.20
C ALA A 11 9.06 -7.05 0.90
N ALA A 12 8.37 -6.56 1.93
CA ALA A 12 7.33 -7.30 2.63
C ALA A 12 6.16 -7.69 1.71
N ALA A 13 5.77 -6.83 0.77
CA ALA A 13 4.72 -7.13 -0.19
C ALA A 13 5.13 -8.28 -1.16
N LEU A 14 6.39 -8.31 -1.59
CA LEU A 14 6.91 -9.42 -2.40
C LEU A 14 6.94 -10.73 -1.63
N GLU A 15 7.40 -10.71 -0.37
CA GLU A 15 7.39 -11.88 0.51
C GLU A 15 5.97 -12.41 0.73
N ALA A 16 5.01 -11.51 0.98
CA ALA A 16 3.60 -11.87 1.16
C ALA A 16 3.00 -12.48 -0.12
N SER A 17 3.32 -11.94 -1.30
CA SER A 17 2.90 -12.52 -2.58
C SER A 17 3.48 -13.90 -2.84
N ALA A 18 4.74 -14.13 -2.47
CA ALA A 18 5.34 -15.45 -2.58
C ALA A 18 4.66 -16.47 -1.65
N ALA A 19 4.28 -16.04 -0.44
CA ALA A 19 3.59 -16.88 0.53
C ALA A 19 2.13 -17.18 0.12
N VAL A 20 1.44 -16.23 -0.51
CA VAL A 20 0.04 -16.38 -0.94
C VAL A 20 -0.16 -15.88 -2.38
N PRO A 21 0.23 -16.67 -3.40
CA PRO A 21 0.24 -16.23 -4.80
C PRO A 21 -1.14 -15.87 -5.36
N GLY A 22 -1.16 -14.90 -6.26
CA GLY A 22 -2.33 -14.51 -7.04
C GLY A 22 -3.42 -13.79 -6.24
N ARG A 23 -3.13 -13.31 -5.03
CA ARG A 23 -4.08 -12.54 -4.20
C ARG A 23 -3.89 -11.03 -4.40
N PRO A 24 -5.00 -10.28 -4.48
CA PRO A 24 -4.92 -8.82 -4.58
C PRO A 24 -4.39 -8.22 -3.27
N TYR A 25 -3.83 -7.03 -3.38
CA TYR A 25 -3.41 -6.23 -2.22
C TYR A 25 -4.51 -5.28 -1.79
N LEU A 26 -4.56 -4.99 -0.50
CA LEU A 26 -5.41 -3.95 0.08
C LEU A 26 -4.55 -3.03 0.94
N GLU A 27 -4.54 -1.75 0.63
CA GLU A 27 -4.01 -0.68 1.46
C GLU A 27 -5.17 0.06 2.15
N ILE A 28 -5.09 0.23 3.46
CA ILE A 28 -6.08 0.98 4.25
C ILE A 28 -5.42 2.28 4.70
N GLY A 29 -5.97 3.41 4.27
CA GLY A 29 -5.36 4.72 4.43
C GLY A 29 -4.31 4.96 3.35
N SER A 30 -4.71 5.61 2.27
CA SER A 30 -3.83 5.89 1.13
C SER A 30 -3.36 7.34 1.11
N TYR A 31 -4.05 8.26 1.81
CA TYR A 31 -3.75 9.69 1.82
C TYR A 31 -3.60 10.23 0.37
N CYS A 32 -2.43 10.75 0.00
CA CYS A 32 -2.09 11.16 -1.37
C CYS A 32 -1.37 10.07 -2.19
N GLY A 33 -1.32 8.83 -1.70
CA GLY A 33 -0.86 7.65 -2.42
C GLY A 33 0.64 7.38 -2.39
N LYS A 34 1.40 7.97 -1.45
CA LYS A 34 2.85 7.82 -1.43
C LYS A 34 3.25 6.34 -1.27
N SER A 35 2.71 5.66 -0.26
CA SER A 35 2.92 4.22 -0.03
C SER A 35 2.31 3.35 -1.14
N SER A 36 1.18 3.78 -1.70
CA SER A 36 0.52 3.09 -2.83
C SER A 36 1.43 2.90 -4.03
N ILE A 37 2.43 3.77 -4.24
CA ILE A 37 3.41 3.61 -5.32
C ILE A 37 4.31 2.39 -5.09
N TRP A 38 4.82 2.19 -3.87
CA TRP A 38 5.62 1.01 -3.54
C TRP A 38 4.79 -0.27 -3.63
N LEU A 39 3.58 -0.27 -3.05
CA LEU A 39 2.66 -1.40 -3.13
C LEU A 39 2.22 -1.67 -4.57
N GLY A 40 2.03 -0.64 -5.38
CA GLY A 40 1.66 -0.75 -6.80
C GLY A 40 2.80 -1.33 -7.65
N ALA A 41 4.05 -0.99 -7.33
CA ALA A 41 5.22 -1.61 -7.96
C ALA A 41 5.31 -3.11 -7.62
N ALA A 42 5.09 -3.49 -6.35
CA ALA A 42 5.05 -4.89 -5.95
C ALA A 42 3.86 -5.64 -6.58
N ALA A 43 2.68 -5.03 -6.63
CA ALA A 43 1.49 -5.61 -7.25
C ALA A 43 1.71 -5.87 -8.75
N ARG A 44 2.31 -4.90 -9.46
CA ARG A 44 2.71 -5.05 -10.86
C ARG A 44 3.70 -6.20 -11.06
N ALA A 45 4.70 -6.33 -10.18
CA ALA A 45 5.69 -7.40 -10.27
C ALA A 45 5.09 -8.80 -10.08
N ASN A 46 3.95 -8.90 -9.40
CA ASN A 46 3.26 -10.16 -9.11
C ASN A 46 2.00 -10.39 -9.94
N ASP A 47 1.71 -9.52 -10.91
CA ASP A 47 0.51 -9.56 -11.74
C ASP A 47 -0.80 -9.62 -10.92
N VAL A 48 -0.88 -8.79 -9.88
CA VAL A 48 -2.07 -8.64 -9.03
C VAL A 48 -2.55 -7.19 -8.95
N VAL A 49 -3.79 -7.01 -8.51
CA VAL A 49 -4.40 -5.68 -8.34
C VAL A 49 -4.14 -5.15 -6.94
N LEU A 50 -3.82 -3.86 -6.82
CA LEU A 50 -3.83 -3.11 -5.56
C LEU A 50 -5.12 -2.31 -5.43
N PHE A 51 -5.84 -2.52 -4.33
CA PHE A 51 -6.95 -1.66 -3.90
C PHE A 51 -6.44 -0.72 -2.81
N ALA A 52 -6.49 0.59 -3.07
CA ALA A 52 -6.18 1.63 -2.08
C ALA A 52 -7.49 2.20 -1.54
N LEU A 53 -7.80 1.93 -0.27
CA LEU A 53 -9.04 2.32 0.37
C LEU A 53 -8.81 3.45 1.37
N ASP A 54 -9.43 4.59 1.12
CA ASP A 54 -9.40 5.74 2.00
C ASP A 54 -10.70 6.55 1.82
N HIS A 55 -11.17 7.16 2.91
CA HIS A 55 -12.31 8.07 2.85
C HIS A 55 -11.92 9.48 2.37
N HIS A 56 -10.61 9.77 2.29
CA HIS A 56 -10.02 11.00 1.77
C HIS A 56 -10.60 12.28 2.40
N ARG A 57 -10.86 12.24 3.72
CA ARG A 57 -11.30 13.40 4.51
C ARG A 57 -10.27 13.83 5.56
N GLY A 58 -9.02 13.40 5.39
CA GLY A 58 -7.96 13.56 6.39
C GLY A 58 -8.09 12.54 7.51
N SER A 59 -6.99 12.18 8.13
CA SER A 59 -6.98 11.33 9.33
C SER A 59 -7.74 11.99 10.49
N GLU A 60 -7.99 11.24 11.56
CA GLU A 60 -8.72 11.76 12.74
C GLU A 60 -8.07 13.04 13.29
N GLU A 61 -6.75 13.05 13.40
CA GLU A 61 -5.96 14.18 13.89
C GLU A 61 -5.99 15.42 12.97
N ASN A 62 -6.45 15.24 11.73
CA ASN A 62 -6.56 16.30 10.72
C ASN A 62 -8.00 16.77 10.50
N GLN A 63 -9.00 16.12 11.10
CA GLN A 63 -10.40 16.49 10.97
C GLN A 63 -10.80 17.53 12.03
N ALA A 64 -11.78 18.38 11.68
CA ALA A 64 -12.42 19.22 12.67
C ALA A 64 -13.26 18.34 13.61
N GLY A 65 -13.11 18.55 14.92
CA GLY A 65 -13.84 17.83 15.97
C GLY A 65 -15.33 18.16 16.03
#